data_AF-A0A3D2H2A6-F1
#
_entry.id   AF-A0A3D2H2A6-F1
#
_cell.length_a   1.000
_cell.length_b   1.000
_cell.length_c   1.000
_cell.angle_alpha   90.00
_cell.angle_beta   90.00
_cell.angle_gamma   90.00
#
_symmetry.space_group_name_H-M   'P 1'
#
loop_
_entity.id
_entity.type
_entity.pdbx_description
1 polymer ?
#
loop_
_entity_poly.entity_id
_entity_poly.type
_entity_poly.pdbx_seq_one_letter_code
_entity_poly.pdbx_strand_id
1 'polypeptide(L)'
;MWVLVNKMTPVLKWAGGKTQLLGQIASNMPSEYKHYYEPFIGGGAVLLGIVPEQAYVNDVNEQLINLYIQLKIAVEAVLEKVKELDAVPCDKERYYVIREYYNTKIAAKELDAECAALMIWINKHCFNGLYRVNSKGLFNVPYNNKVNGVSADPENLRAISNYLRKFDIAITCSDFEQACEIVQLSNKLIA
;
A
#
# COMPACT_ATOMS: atom_id res chain seq x y z
N MET A 1 -18.12 5.19 -19.65
CA MET A 1 -18.54 4.22 -18.61
C MET A 1 -17.29 3.50 -18.15
N TRP A 2 -16.88 3.67 -16.89
CA TRP A 2 -15.71 3.00 -16.34
C TRP A 2 -15.95 1.49 -16.35
N VAL A 3 -15.26 0.77 -17.22
CA VAL A 3 -15.21 -0.68 -17.16
C VAL A 3 -14.19 -1.00 -16.08
N LEU A 4 -14.65 -1.53 -14.93
CA LEU A 4 -13.74 -2.06 -13.92
C LEU A 4 -12.96 -3.21 -14.54
N VAL A 5 -11.72 -2.94 -14.96
CA VAL A 5 -10.82 -4.00 -15.43
C VAL A 5 -10.23 -4.61 -14.17
N ASN A 6 -10.75 -5.76 -13.77
CA ASN A 6 -10.32 -6.48 -12.58
C ASN A 6 -8.88 -7.00 -12.77
N LYS A 7 -7.87 -6.15 -12.55
CA LYS A 7 -6.45 -6.46 -12.83
C LYS A 7 -5.56 -6.40 -11.59
N MET A 8 -5.81 -5.50 -10.65
CA MET A 8 -4.94 -5.29 -9.49
C MET A 8 -5.79 -5.12 -8.21
N THR A 9 -5.29 -5.66 -7.11
CA THR A 9 -5.94 -5.56 -5.80
C THR A 9 -5.00 -4.98 -4.75
N PRO A 10 -5.53 -4.30 -3.70
CA PRO A 10 -4.73 -3.83 -2.58
C PRO A 10 -3.78 -4.89 -2.01
N VAL A 11 -2.52 -4.51 -1.82
CA VAL A 11 -1.49 -5.39 -1.26
C VAL A 11 -1.72 -5.65 0.23
N LEU A 12 -2.18 -4.63 0.95
CA LEU A 12 -2.43 -4.68 2.38
C LEU A 12 -3.93 -4.73 2.67
N LYS A 13 -4.29 -5.43 3.75
CA LYS A 13 -5.53 -5.10 4.45
C LYS A 13 -5.35 -3.73 5.10
N TRP A 14 -6.23 -2.79 4.76
CA TRP A 14 -6.16 -1.43 5.24
C TRP A 14 -7.51 -0.99 5.78
N ALA A 15 -7.51 -0.31 6.93
CA ALA A 15 -8.73 0.25 7.50
C ALA A 15 -9.33 1.26 6.52
N GLY A 16 -10.65 1.16 6.29
CA GLY A 16 -11.34 2.02 5.31
C GLY A 16 -11.13 1.64 3.84
N GLY A 17 -10.61 0.44 3.55
CA GLY A 17 -10.41 -0.05 2.19
C GLY A 17 -11.68 0.02 1.34
N LYS A 18 -11.61 0.70 0.20
CA LYS A 18 -12.78 1.04 -0.64
C LYS A 18 -13.11 0.00 -1.72
N THR A 19 -12.53 -1.20 -1.68
CA THR A 19 -12.74 -2.24 -2.72
C THR A 19 -14.21 -2.54 -2.98
N GLN A 20 -15.03 -2.63 -1.93
CA GLN A 20 -16.47 -2.89 -2.05
C GLN A 20 -17.27 -1.71 -2.62
N LEU A 21 -16.73 -0.49 -2.52
CA LEU A 21 -17.35 0.75 -3.00
C LEU A 21 -16.89 1.13 -4.41
N LEU A 22 -15.97 0.38 -5.03
CA LEU A 22 -15.39 0.74 -6.33
C LEU A 22 -16.44 0.97 -7.42
N GLY A 23 -17.49 0.15 -7.47
CA GLY A 23 -18.57 0.33 -8.45
C GLY A 23 -19.31 1.66 -8.28
N GLN A 24 -19.56 2.08 -7.04
CA GLN A 24 -20.22 3.35 -6.74
C GLN A 24 -19.30 4.54 -7.01
N ILE A 25 -18.02 4.45 -6.61
CA ILE A 25 -17.02 5.49 -6.86
C ILE A 25 -16.85 5.68 -8.37
N ALA A 26 -16.63 4.60 -9.12
CA ALA A 26 -16.48 4.64 -10.56
C ALA A 26 -17.72 5.21 -11.27
N SER A 27 -18.93 4.91 -10.79
CA SER A 27 -20.17 5.45 -11.38
C SER A 27 -20.36 6.95 -11.13
N ASN A 28 -19.79 7.50 -10.06
CA ASN A 28 -19.87 8.93 -9.73
C ASN A 28 -18.65 9.73 -10.22
N MET A 29 -17.63 9.08 -10.77
CA MET A 29 -16.50 9.76 -11.39
C MET A 29 -16.94 10.47 -12.67
N PRO A 30 -16.38 11.67 -12.96
CA PRO A 30 -16.63 12.36 -14.22
C PRO A 30 -16.20 11.47 -15.39
N SER A 31 -16.92 11.60 -16.52
CA SER A 31 -16.60 10.84 -17.73
C SER A 31 -15.23 11.20 -18.30
N GLU A 32 -14.76 12.41 -18.03
CA GLU A 32 -13.47 12.94 -18.45
C GLU A 32 -12.83 13.73 -17.29
N TYR A 33 -11.54 13.53 -17.09
CA TYR A 33 -10.72 14.34 -16.18
C TYR A 33 -9.29 14.41 -16.73
N LYS A 34 -8.55 15.44 -16.34
CA LYS A 34 -7.14 15.60 -16.76
C LYS A 34 -6.18 14.79 -15.89
N HIS A 35 -6.38 14.85 -14.58
CA HIS A 35 -5.49 14.25 -13.60
C HIS A 35 -6.31 13.63 -12.46
N TYR A 36 -5.82 12.50 -11.95
CA TYR A 36 -6.36 11.83 -10.79
C TYR A 36 -5.58 12.24 -9.53
N TYR A 37 -6.29 12.60 -8.46
CA TYR A 37 -5.68 12.92 -7.17
C TYR A 37 -6.31 12.08 -6.08
N GLU A 38 -5.48 11.41 -5.28
CA GLU A 38 -5.90 10.65 -4.10
C GLU A 38 -4.99 11.03 -2.92
N PRO A 39 -5.34 12.07 -2.15
CA PRO A 39 -4.52 12.57 -1.04
C PRO A 39 -4.35 11.57 0.12
N PHE A 40 -5.18 10.53 0.14
CA PHE A 40 -5.24 9.46 1.14
C PHE A 40 -5.34 8.09 0.45
N ILE A 41 -4.26 7.65 -0.19
CA ILE A 41 -4.25 6.40 -0.96
C ILE A 41 -4.64 5.20 -0.09
N GLY A 42 -4.22 5.15 1.18
CA GLY A 42 -4.41 3.99 2.03
C GLY A 42 -3.96 2.69 1.33
N GLY A 43 -4.84 1.68 1.28
CA GLY A 43 -4.57 0.43 0.54
C GLY A 43 -4.62 0.55 -1.00
N GLY A 44 -4.88 1.73 -1.57
CA GLY A 44 -4.88 2.00 -3.00
C GLY A 44 -6.01 1.35 -3.78
N ALA A 45 -7.12 1.03 -3.12
CA ALA A 45 -8.24 0.32 -3.76
C ALA A 45 -8.78 1.09 -4.98
N VAL A 46 -8.89 2.42 -4.88
CA VAL A 46 -9.42 3.26 -5.97
C VAL A 46 -8.41 3.40 -7.09
N LEU A 47 -7.17 3.80 -6.79
CA LEU A 47 -6.08 3.84 -7.76
C LEU A 47 -5.96 2.54 -8.58
N LEU A 48 -5.92 1.39 -7.90
CA LEU A 48 -5.72 0.08 -8.53
C LEU A 48 -6.96 -0.44 -9.26
N GLY A 49 -8.15 0.06 -8.93
CA GLY A 49 -9.42 -0.28 -9.59
C GLY A 49 -9.73 0.60 -10.80
N ILE A 50 -9.37 1.88 -10.76
CA ILE A 50 -9.60 2.86 -11.84
C ILE A 50 -8.45 2.86 -12.84
N VAL A 51 -7.21 2.65 -12.38
CA VAL A 51 -5.99 2.57 -13.21
C VAL A 51 -5.79 3.83 -14.09
N PRO A 52 -5.78 5.06 -13.50
CA PRO A 52 -5.50 6.28 -14.24
C PRO A 52 -4.08 6.28 -14.84
N GLU A 53 -3.91 6.88 -16.01
CA GLU A 53 -2.60 7.02 -16.66
C GLU A 53 -1.74 8.17 -16.09
N GLN A 54 -2.39 9.13 -15.43
CA GLN A 54 -1.76 10.24 -14.72
C GLN A 54 -2.40 10.40 -13.35
N ALA A 55 -1.61 10.20 -12.29
CA ALA A 55 -2.10 10.26 -10.92
C ALA A 55 -1.10 10.86 -9.95
N TYR A 56 -1.64 11.54 -8.95
CA TYR A 56 -0.91 12.01 -7.78
C TYR A 56 -1.53 11.35 -6.55
N VAL A 57 -0.73 10.56 -5.87
CA VAL A 57 -1.16 9.83 -4.67
C VAL A 57 -0.30 10.20 -3.48
N ASN A 58 -0.95 10.28 -2.33
CA ASN A 58 -0.32 10.69 -1.09
C ASN A 58 -0.86 9.87 0.10
N ASP A 59 -0.06 9.78 1.14
CA ASP A 59 -0.47 9.40 2.48
C ASP A 59 0.54 10.00 3.47
N VAL A 60 0.13 10.17 4.72
CA VAL A 60 1.04 10.60 5.78
C VAL A 60 1.89 9.44 6.31
N ASN A 61 1.50 8.19 6.02
CA ASN A 61 2.19 7.01 6.51
C ASN A 61 3.43 6.68 5.64
N GLU A 62 4.62 7.04 6.14
CA GLU A 62 5.91 6.79 5.47
C GLU A 62 6.14 5.32 5.10
N GLN A 63 5.70 4.37 5.93
CA GLN A 63 5.89 2.94 5.67
C GLN A 63 4.99 2.45 4.52
N LEU A 64 3.75 2.95 4.46
CA LEU A 64 2.84 2.70 3.34
C LEU A 64 3.37 3.31 2.04
N ILE A 65 3.87 4.55 2.10
CA ILE A 65 4.44 5.21 0.92
C ILE A 65 5.71 4.48 0.46
N ASN A 66 6.58 4.07 1.39
CA ASN A 66 7.73 3.22 1.06
C ASN A 66 7.27 1.93 0.34
N LEU A 67 6.22 1.25 0.81
CA LEU A 67 5.71 0.09 0.10
C LEU A 67 5.41 0.39 -1.39
N TYR A 68 4.63 1.43 -1.69
CA TYR A 68 4.32 1.77 -3.09
C TYR A 68 5.55 2.19 -3.90
N ILE A 69 6.49 2.93 -3.30
CA ILE A 69 7.76 3.30 -3.94
C ILE A 69 8.56 2.03 -4.28
N GLN A 70 8.73 1.11 -3.33
CA GLN A 70 9.49 -0.13 -3.55
C GLN A 70 8.81 -1.05 -4.55
N LEU A 71 7.47 -1.09 -4.59
CA LEU A 71 6.75 -1.79 -5.67
C LEU A 71 7.04 -1.15 -7.04
N LYS A 72 7.19 0.18 -7.12
CA LYS A 72 7.56 0.87 -8.36
C LYS A 72 9.00 0.59 -8.78
N ILE A 73 9.97 0.56 -7.86
CA ILE A 73 11.41 0.55 -8.21
C ILE A 73 12.14 -0.77 -7.97
N ALA A 74 11.64 -1.64 -7.08
CA ALA A 74 12.38 -2.81 -6.58
C ALA A 74 11.45 -4.01 -6.25
N VAL A 75 10.38 -4.22 -7.02
CA VAL A 75 9.36 -5.26 -6.74
C VAL A 75 9.94 -6.67 -6.55
N GLU A 76 10.96 -7.05 -7.31
CA GLU A 76 11.54 -8.39 -7.18
C GLU A 76 12.31 -8.56 -5.85
N ALA A 77 12.96 -7.52 -5.34
CA ALA A 77 13.59 -7.55 -4.02
C ALA A 77 12.55 -7.66 -2.89
N VAL A 78 11.41 -6.96 -3.04
CA VAL A 78 10.27 -7.10 -2.11
C VAL A 78 9.75 -8.55 -2.13
N LEU A 79 9.54 -9.11 -3.33
CA LEU A 79 9.02 -10.48 -3.49
C LEU A 79 9.97 -11.54 -2.96
N GLU A 80 11.27 -11.40 -3.22
CA GLU A 80 12.30 -12.29 -2.69
C GLU A 80 12.27 -12.28 -1.16
N LYS A 81 12.22 -11.11 -0.55
CA LYS A 81 12.17 -10.97 0.91
C LYS A 81 10.88 -11.50 1.53
N VAL A 82 9.72 -11.26 0.90
CA VAL A 82 8.44 -11.86 1.34
C VAL A 82 8.52 -13.38 1.27
N LYS A 83 9.09 -13.93 0.19
CA LYS A 83 9.27 -15.38 0.03
C LYS A 83 10.19 -15.97 1.09
N GLU A 84 11.29 -15.30 1.44
CA GLU A 84 12.16 -15.69 2.55
C GLU A 84 11.42 -15.73 3.89
N LEU A 85 10.59 -14.71 4.17
CA LEU A 85 9.81 -14.63 5.41
C LEU A 85 8.74 -15.74 5.47
N ASP A 86 8.04 -15.99 4.37
CA ASP A 86 7.01 -17.04 4.23
C ASP A 86 7.60 -18.47 4.22
N ALA A 87 8.88 -18.64 3.93
CA ALA A 87 9.55 -19.95 3.88
C ALA A 87 9.63 -20.65 5.25
N VAL A 88 9.43 -19.91 6.33
CA VAL A 88 9.45 -20.45 7.69
C VAL A 88 8.10 -20.16 8.37
N PRO A 89 7.43 -21.18 8.94
CA PRO A 89 6.17 -21.00 9.65
C PRO A 89 6.22 -19.92 10.72
N CYS A 90 5.15 -19.13 10.80
CA CYS A 90 5.03 -18.05 11.76
C CYS A 90 4.39 -18.55 13.06
N ASP A 91 5.18 -18.83 14.09
CA ASP A 91 4.63 -18.96 15.44
C ASP A 91 4.58 -17.61 16.18
N LYS A 92 4.04 -17.64 17.40
CA LYS A 92 3.89 -16.44 18.23
C LYS A 92 5.25 -15.77 18.54
N GLU A 93 6.29 -16.56 18.80
CA GLU A 93 7.61 -16.05 19.16
C GLU A 93 8.26 -15.36 17.96
N ARG A 94 8.29 -16.04 16.81
CA ARG A 94 8.79 -15.51 15.54
C ARG A 94 8.05 -14.25 15.15
N TYR A 95 6.73 -14.20 15.29
CA TYR A 95 5.97 -12.98 15.00
C TYR A 95 6.51 -11.79 15.80
N TYR A 96 6.73 -11.95 17.09
CA TYR A 96 7.24 -10.86 17.92
C TYR A 96 8.69 -10.50 17.60
N VAL A 97 9.56 -11.48 17.29
CA VAL A 97 10.93 -11.21 16.83
C VAL A 97 10.92 -10.37 15.55
N ILE A 98 10.14 -10.76 14.54
CA ILE A 98 10.02 -10.02 13.27
C ILE A 98 9.38 -8.64 13.49
N ARG A 99 8.41 -8.52 14.39
CA ARG A 99 7.80 -7.23 14.74
C ARG A 99 8.80 -6.29 15.40
N GLU A 100 9.63 -6.77 16.32
CA GLU A 100 10.67 -5.95 16.94
C GLU A 100 11.74 -5.55 15.92
N TYR A 101 12.11 -6.44 14.99
CA TYR A 101 13.01 -6.09 13.88
C TYR A 101 12.41 -5.03 12.95
N TYR A 102 11.13 -5.15 12.61
CA TYR A 102 10.45 -4.10 11.85
C TYR A 102 10.45 -2.76 12.60
N ASN A 103 10.25 -2.78 13.92
CA ASN A 103 10.33 -1.59 14.76
C ASN A 103 11.73 -1.00 14.83
N THR A 104 12.81 -1.80 14.74
CA THR A 104 14.17 -1.25 14.69
C THR A 104 14.40 -0.47 13.40
N LYS A 105 13.88 -0.97 12.27
CA LYS A 105 13.95 -0.26 10.98
C LYS A 105 13.08 1.01 10.97
N ILE A 106 11.87 0.97 11.55
CA ILE A 106 11.03 2.17 11.74
C ILE A 106 11.76 3.22 12.56
N ALA A 107 12.35 2.83 13.70
CA ALA A 107 13.07 3.75 14.57
C ALA A 107 14.29 4.38 13.88
N ALA A 108 14.97 3.61 13.02
CA ALA A 108 16.08 4.06 12.19
C ALA A 108 15.65 4.87 10.96
N LYS A 109 14.34 4.98 10.69
CA LYS A 109 13.77 5.60 9.48
C LYS A 109 14.28 4.98 8.18
N GLU A 110 14.52 3.68 8.21
CA GLU A 110 14.89 2.93 7.01
C GLU A 110 13.65 2.74 6.13
N LEU A 111 13.77 3.12 4.85
CA LEU A 111 12.72 3.03 3.84
C LEU A 111 13.27 2.28 2.62
N ASP A 112 13.33 0.96 2.74
CA ASP A 112 13.88 0.05 1.74
C ASP A 112 12.89 -1.07 1.37
N ALA A 113 13.29 -1.93 0.42
CA ALA A 113 12.49 -3.07 -0.02
C ALA A 113 12.23 -4.09 1.11
N GLU A 114 13.15 -4.19 2.08
CA GLU A 114 12.95 -5.06 3.25
C GLU A 114 11.86 -4.52 4.17
N CYS A 115 11.81 -3.22 4.44
CA CYS A 115 10.71 -2.58 5.17
C CYS A 115 9.35 -2.83 4.50
N ALA A 116 9.30 -2.70 3.17
CA ALA A 116 8.09 -2.98 2.40
C ALA A 116 7.67 -4.46 2.55
N ALA A 117 8.61 -5.40 2.46
CA ALA A 117 8.35 -6.83 2.64
C ALA A 117 7.90 -7.18 4.07
N LEU A 118 8.54 -6.59 5.09
CA LEU A 118 8.18 -6.76 6.49
C LEU A 118 6.76 -6.24 6.75
N MET A 119 6.39 -5.09 6.19
CA MET A 119 5.05 -4.54 6.31
C MET A 119 3.98 -5.47 5.72
N ILE A 120 4.25 -6.05 4.53
CA ILE A 120 3.35 -7.03 3.89
C ILE A 120 3.18 -8.27 4.76
N TRP A 121 4.30 -8.86 5.20
CA TRP A 121 4.28 -10.06 6.02
C TRP A 121 3.59 -9.82 7.37
N ILE A 122 3.93 -8.75 8.07
CA ILE A 122 3.29 -8.41 9.35
C ILE A 122 1.79 -8.17 9.18
N ASN A 123 1.35 -7.49 8.12
CA ASN A 123 -0.08 -7.28 7.85
C ASN A 123 -0.84 -8.61 7.68
N LYS A 124 -0.20 -9.63 7.11
CA LYS A 124 -0.78 -10.97 6.96
C LYS A 124 -0.97 -11.67 8.32
N HIS A 125 0.01 -11.53 9.21
CA HIS A 125 0.12 -12.28 10.46
C HIS A 125 -0.36 -11.51 11.71
N CYS A 126 -0.67 -10.21 11.59
CA CYS A 126 -1.21 -9.41 12.68
C CYS A 126 -2.74 -9.51 12.79
N PHE A 127 -3.25 -9.15 13.98
CA PHE A 127 -4.70 -9.13 14.24
C PHE A 127 -5.44 -8.23 13.26
N ASN A 128 -6.35 -8.84 12.50
CA ASN A 128 -7.21 -8.22 11.49
C ASN A 128 -6.50 -7.43 10.37
N GLY A 129 -5.19 -7.60 10.18
CA GLY A 129 -4.44 -6.80 9.21
C GLY A 129 -4.45 -5.30 9.56
N LEU A 130 -4.53 -4.97 10.84
CA LEU A 130 -4.50 -3.59 11.31
C LEU A 130 -3.08 -3.02 11.18
N TYR A 131 -2.98 -1.74 10.80
CA TYR A 131 -1.77 -0.95 11.01
C TYR A 131 -2.00 0.00 12.18
N ARG A 132 -1.26 -0.17 13.28
CA ARG A 132 -1.34 0.67 14.47
C ARG A 132 0.03 0.83 15.10
N VAL A 133 0.33 2.05 15.49
CA VAL A 133 1.57 2.42 16.18
C VAL A 133 1.29 2.96 17.58
N ASN A 134 2.29 2.91 18.45
CA ASN A 134 2.26 3.58 19.75
C ASN A 134 2.69 5.05 19.64
N SER A 135 2.76 5.77 20.77
CA SER A 135 3.20 7.17 20.81
C SER A 135 4.65 7.41 20.36
N LYS A 136 5.46 6.37 20.21
CA LYS A 136 6.81 6.42 19.65
C LYS A 136 6.85 6.14 18.15
N GLY A 137 5.69 5.96 17.51
CA GLY A 137 5.61 5.59 16.08
C GLY A 137 5.91 4.11 15.79
N LEU A 138 6.09 3.27 16.81
CA LEU A 138 6.43 1.85 16.63
C LEU A 138 5.18 0.98 16.52
N PHE A 139 5.20 0.02 15.58
CA PHE A 139 4.10 -0.90 15.32
C PHE A 139 3.82 -1.80 16.54
N ASN A 140 2.54 -1.93 16.92
CA ASN A 140 2.14 -2.60 18.17
C ASN A 140 0.92 -3.52 18.07
N VAL A 141 0.58 -4.02 16.88
CA VAL A 141 -0.53 -4.97 16.71
C VAL A 141 -0.07 -6.38 17.16
N PRO A 142 -0.93 -7.17 17.83
CA PRO A 142 -0.59 -8.53 18.24
C PRO A 142 -0.74 -9.54 17.09
N TYR A 143 -0.16 -10.72 17.29
CA TYR A 143 -0.28 -11.89 16.42
C TYR A 143 -1.73 -12.40 16.33
N ASN A 144 -2.13 -12.96 15.18
CA ASN A 144 -3.49 -13.46 14.92
C ASN A 144 -3.64 -14.99 14.87
N ASN A 145 -2.62 -15.75 15.30
CA ASN A 145 -2.57 -17.22 15.18
C ASN A 145 -2.50 -17.74 13.73
N LYS A 146 -2.14 -16.89 12.77
CA LYS A 146 -1.90 -17.32 11.39
C LYS A 146 -0.49 -17.88 11.26
N VAL A 147 -0.40 -19.20 11.19
CA VAL A 147 0.89 -19.91 11.10
C VAL A 147 1.46 -19.87 9.69
N ASN A 148 0.61 -20.15 8.69
CA ASN A 148 1.02 -20.27 7.29
C ASN A 148 0.16 -19.38 6.38
N GLY A 149 0.68 -19.15 5.18
CA GLY A 149 -0.07 -18.58 4.07
C GLY A 149 0.82 -17.73 3.19
N VAL A 150 0.40 -17.58 1.93
CA VAL A 150 1.05 -16.66 0.99
C VAL A 150 0.77 -15.22 1.44
N SER A 151 1.81 -14.48 1.83
CA SER A 151 1.69 -13.11 2.30
C SER A 151 1.40 -12.13 1.16
N ALA A 152 1.94 -12.38 -0.03
CA ALA A 152 1.72 -11.58 -1.23
C ALA A 152 1.50 -12.44 -2.47
N ASP A 153 0.61 -12.02 -3.37
CA ASP A 153 0.49 -12.60 -4.70
C ASP A 153 1.57 -11.99 -5.63
N PRO A 154 2.55 -12.77 -6.12
CA PRO A 154 3.62 -12.26 -6.96
C PRO A 154 3.12 -11.63 -8.26
N GLU A 155 2.08 -12.18 -8.86
CA GLU A 155 1.54 -11.68 -10.12
C GLU A 155 0.82 -10.35 -9.91
N ASN A 156 0.09 -10.20 -8.81
CA ASN A 156 -0.52 -8.92 -8.43
C ASN A 156 0.54 -7.84 -8.17
N LEU A 157 1.61 -8.16 -7.42
CA LEU A 157 2.68 -7.20 -7.13
C LEU A 157 3.42 -6.76 -8.40
N ARG A 158 3.70 -7.69 -9.31
CA ARG A 158 4.29 -7.38 -10.63
C ARG A 158 3.35 -6.55 -11.50
N ALA A 159 2.04 -6.85 -11.49
CA ALA A 159 1.05 -6.05 -12.19
C ALA A 159 1.02 -4.60 -11.67
N ILE A 160 1.02 -4.42 -10.35
CA ILE A 160 1.11 -3.09 -9.70
C ILE A 160 2.41 -2.39 -10.11
N SER A 161 3.55 -3.08 -10.02
CA SER A 161 4.85 -2.52 -10.43
C SER A 161 4.86 -2.07 -11.89
N ASN A 162 4.30 -2.89 -12.80
CA ASN A 162 4.20 -2.55 -14.21
C ASN A 162 3.32 -1.33 -14.43
N TYR A 163 2.19 -1.25 -13.73
CA TYR A 163 1.31 -0.07 -13.77
C TYR A 163 2.04 1.19 -13.30
N LEU A 164 2.64 1.17 -12.11
CA LEU A 164 3.32 2.31 -11.50
C LEU A 164 4.53 2.81 -12.31
N ARG A 165 5.19 1.92 -13.07
CA ARG A 165 6.32 2.27 -13.95
C ARG A 165 5.90 2.74 -15.34
N LYS A 166 4.81 2.19 -15.87
CA LYS A 166 4.33 2.49 -17.22
C LYS A 166 3.69 3.87 -17.32
N PHE A 167 3.01 4.30 -16.26
CA PHE A 167 2.20 5.51 -16.23
C PHE A 167 2.80 6.60 -15.34
N ASP A 168 2.33 7.83 -15.51
CA ASP A 168 2.81 8.98 -14.74
C ASP A 168 2.14 9.02 -13.37
N ILE A 169 2.67 8.21 -12.46
CA ILE A 169 2.18 8.10 -11.09
C ILE A 169 3.18 8.75 -10.14
N ALA A 170 2.84 9.93 -9.65
CA ALA A 170 3.55 10.64 -8.60
C ALA A 170 3.11 10.11 -7.23
N ILE A 171 4.07 9.67 -6.41
CA ILE A 171 3.83 9.12 -5.08
C ILE A 171 4.54 10.05 -4.08
N THR A 172 3.79 10.59 -3.14
CA THR A 172 4.29 11.57 -2.16
C THR A 172 3.94 11.16 -0.73
N CYS A 173 4.70 11.68 0.23
CA CYS A 173 4.48 11.46 1.66
C CYS A 173 4.44 12.80 2.38
N SER A 174 3.26 13.38 2.49
CA SER A 174 3.04 14.65 3.18
C SER A 174 1.68 14.69 3.87
N ASP A 175 1.46 15.73 4.65
CA ASP A 175 0.12 16.07 5.11
C ASP A 175 -0.81 16.31 3.91
N PHE A 176 -2.10 15.99 4.09
CA PHE A 176 -3.08 16.06 3.01
C PHE A 176 -3.36 17.51 2.56
N GLU A 177 -3.22 18.51 3.44
CA GLU A 177 -3.40 19.92 3.07
C GLU A 177 -2.37 20.30 2.01
N GLN A 178 -1.10 19.93 2.23
CA GLN A 178 -0.01 20.14 1.28
C GLN A 178 -0.23 19.35 -0.03
N ALA A 179 -0.71 18.10 0.08
CA ALA A 179 -1.02 17.29 -1.11
C ALA A 179 -2.14 17.92 -1.95
N CYS A 180 -3.10 18.60 -1.31
CA CYS A 180 -4.20 19.29 -1.96
C CYS A 180 -3.81 20.63 -2.58
N GLU A 181 -2.74 21.29 -2.15
CA GLU A 181 -2.25 22.53 -2.80
C GLU A 181 -1.89 22.30 -4.27
N ILE A 182 -1.33 21.12 -4.59
CA ILE A 182 -1.00 20.69 -5.96
C ILE A 182 -2.26 20.58 -6.84
N VAL A 183 -3.43 20.37 -6.22
CA VAL A 183 -4.71 20.19 -6.91
C VAL A 183 -5.28 21.51 -7.41
N GLN A 184 -5.02 22.65 -6.75
CA GLN A 184 -5.76 23.92 -6.95
C GLN A 184 -5.57 24.65 -8.30
N LEU A 185 -5.02 24.00 -9.34
CA LEU A 185 -4.62 24.66 -10.61
C LEU A 185 -5.27 24.13 -11.91
N SER A 186 -6.24 23.20 -11.91
CA SER A 186 -7.09 22.94 -13.09
C SER A 186 -8.32 22.06 -12.80
N ASN A 187 -9.28 21.97 -13.74
CA ASN A 187 -10.46 21.07 -13.70
C ASN A 187 -10.03 19.61 -13.44
N LYS A 188 -10.05 19.17 -12.18
CA LYS A 188 -9.42 17.92 -11.72
C LYS A 188 -10.39 17.08 -10.89
N LEU A 189 -10.21 15.76 -10.95
CA LEU A 189 -10.91 14.81 -10.13
C LEU A 189 -10.12 14.58 -8.83
N ILE A 190 -10.81 14.72 -7.69
CA ILE A 190 -10.33 14.27 -6.38
C ILE A 190 -11.13 13.02 -6.04
N ALA A 191 -10.44 11.91 -5.80
CA ALA A 191 -11.03 10.61 -5.45
C ALA A 191 -10.93 10.35 -3.94
#